data_AF-A0A944EMW0-F1
#
_entry.id   AF-A0A944EMW0-F1
#
_cell.length_a   1.000
_cell.length_b   1.000
_cell.length_c   1.000
_cell.angle_alpha   90.00
_cell.angle_beta   90.00
_cell.angle_gamma   90.00
#
_symmetry.space_group_name_H-M   'P 1'
#
loop_
_entity.id
_entity.type
_entity.pdbx_description
1 polymer ?
#
loop_
_entity_poly.entity_id
_entity_poly.type
_entity_poly.pdbx_seq_one_letter_code
_entity_poly.pdbx_strand_id
1 'polypeptide(L)'
;MHKRVRTSVAAAALVAALALTGCGSDESDDAGKDAKAPAAPTDAGGGGAGSGNMEGAWSGKTDGKSVDLAVTGTKAVLIADGHACTGEVAEMGKPMLSLKCADGNTDRTMGTIESNDGKTLVISWDAGAKDTLTKSATGKLPEGLPTGMPTGIPTP
;
A
#
# COMPACT_ATOMS: atom_id res chain seq x y z
N MET A 1 -11.29 -5.28 -51.42
CA MET A 1 -11.53 -4.56 -50.16
C MET A 1 -13.03 -4.60 -49.86
N HIS A 2 -13.48 -5.40 -48.90
CA HIS A 2 -14.90 -5.55 -48.58
C HIS A 2 -15.19 -4.98 -47.19
N LYS A 3 -15.82 -3.81 -47.14
CA LYS A 3 -16.35 -3.20 -45.92
C LYS A 3 -17.66 -3.89 -45.56
N ARG A 4 -17.78 -4.41 -44.33
CA ARG A 4 -19.06 -4.84 -43.75
C ARG A 4 -19.47 -3.87 -42.65
N VAL A 5 -20.67 -3.33 -42.77
CA VAL A 5 -21.38 -2.49 -41.79
C VAL A 5 -22.55 -3.31 -41.26
N ARG A 6 -22.87 -3.21 -39.96
CA ARG A 6 -24.24 -3.38 -39.40
C ARG A 6 -24.33 -2.95 -37.92
N THR A 7 -25.31 -2.07 -37.65
CA THR A 7 -25.85 -1.47 -36.42
C THR A 7 -26.80 -2.45 -35.67
N SER A 8 -27.19 -2.37 -34.37
CA SER A 8 -28.07 -1.41 -33.64
C SER A 8 -28.34 -1.96 -32.18
N VAL A 9 -28.27 -1.19 -31.06
CA VAL A 9 -29.31 -0.54 -30.18
C VAL A 9 -30.30 -1.43 -29.36
N ALA A 10 -30.38 -1.25 -28.02
CA ALA A 10 -31.60 -0.89 -27.20
C ALA A 10 -31.45 -1.14 -25.65
N ALA A 11 -32.21 -0.41 -24.83
CA ALA A 11 -32.13 -0.24 -23.35
C ALA A 11 -33.40 -0.72 -22.57
N ALA A 12 -33.35 -0.85 -21.23
CA ALA A 12 -34.37 -0.49 -20.20
C ALA A 12 -34.18 -1.21 -18.82
N ALA A 13 -34.92 -0.78 -17.78
CA ALA A 13 -34.57 -0.75 -16.34
C ALA A 13 -35.49 -1.56 -15.36
N LEU A 14 -35.14 -1.54 -14.05
CA LEU A 14 -35.96 -1.56 -12.79
C LEU A 14 -35.95 -2.78 -11.81
N VAL A 15 -35.36 -2.54 -10.61
CA VAL A 15 -35.78 -2.69 -9.18
C VAL A 15 -36.67 -3.87 -8.67
N ALA A 16 -36.23 -4.61 -7.62
CA ALA A 16 -36.85 -4.73 -6.26
C ALA A 16 -36.34 -5.93 -5.42
N ALA A 17 -36.52 -5.84 -4.08
CA ALA A 17 -35.89 -6.57 -2.97
C ALA A 17 -36.61 -7.83 -2.43
N LEU A 18 -35.96 -8.61 -1.54
CA LEU A 18 -36.43 -9.13 -0.20
C LEU A 18 -35.69 -10.43 0.24
N ALA A 19 -35.66 -10.70 1.56
CA ALA A 19 -34.73 -11.58 2.30
C ALA A 19 -35.39 -12.77 3.05
N LEU A 20 -34.60 -13.83 3.41
CA LEU A 20 -34.49 -14.56 4.73
C LEU A 20 -34.14 -16.09 4.67
N THR A 21 -33.12 -16.48 5.47
CA THR A 21 -32.89 -17.75 6.25
C THR A 21 -32.73 -19.16 5.62
N GLY A 22 -31.72 -19.94 6.07
CA GLY A 22 -31.73 -21.43 6.10
C GLY A 22 -30.37 -22.15 5.93
N CYS A 23 -30.10 -23.21 6.73
CA CYS A 23 -28.87 -24.02 6.86
C CYS A 23 -29.05 -25.44 6.29
N GLY A 24 -28.05 -26.06 5.63
CA GLY A 24 -28.09 -27.49 5.23
C GLY A 24 -27.07 -27.94 4.16
N SER A 25 -26.58 -29.17 4.30
CA SER A 25 -25.49 -29.86 3.57
C SER A 25 -25.94 -30.61 2.28
N ASP A 26 -24.94 -30.95 1.45
CA ASP A 26 -24.87 -32.05 0.45
C ASP A 26 -25.48 -31.87 -0.97
N GLU A 27 -24.63 -32.19 -1.97
CA GLU A 27 -24.80 -32.58 -3.40
C GLU A 27 -25.77 -31.86 -4.37
N SER A 28 -25.28 -31.73 -5.62
CA SER A 28 -25.95 -31.50 -6.92
C SER A 28 -26.18 -30.08 -7.48
N ASP A 29 -25.62 -29.94 -8.70
CA ASP A 29 -26.09 -29.25 -9.91
C ASP A 29 -26.28 -27.71 -10.00
N ASP A 30 -25.66 -27.21 -11.07
CA ASP A 30 -26.01 -26.10 -11.97
C ASP A 30 -25.90 -24.62 -11.53
N ALA A 31 -25.22 -23.89 -12.42
CA ALA A 31 -25.40 -22.49 -12.80
C ALA A 31 -25.65 -21.40 -11.73
N GLY A 32 -24.55 -20.73 -11.38
CA GLY A 32 -24.35 -19.33 -11.78
C GLY A 32 -25.20 -18.22 -11.11
N LYS A 33 -24.52 -17.46 -10.23
CA LYS A 33 -24.27 -15.99 -10.33
C LYS A 33 -24.50 -15.16 -9.05
N ASP A 34 -23.38 -14.64 -8.56
CA ASP A 34 -23.14 -13.26 -8.11
C ASP A 34 -23.59 -12.82 -6.69
N ALA A 35 -22.81 -13.22 -5.68
CA ALA A 35 -22.40 -12.30 -4.62
C ALA A 35 -20.96 -11.85 -4.94
N LYS A 36 -20.85 -10.73 -5.65
CA LYS A 36 -19.60 -10.06 -6.00
C LYS A 36 -18.86 -9.68 -4.71
N ALA A 37 -17.95 -10.54 -4.28
CA ALA A 37 -16.84 -10.14 -3.42
C ALA A 37 -16.17 -8.90 -4.04
N PRO A 38 -15.60 -7.98 -3.25
CA PRO A 38 -14.65 -7.03 -3.79
C PRO A 38 -13.60 -7.88 -4.50
N ALA A 39 -13.48 -7.67 -5.82
CA ALA A 39 -12.34 -8.18 -6.54
C ALA A 39 -11.12 -7.69 -5.78
N ALA A 40 -10.30 -8.63 -5.30
CA ALA A 40 -8.92 -8.30 -4.98
C ALA A 40 -8.38 -7.55 -6.21
N PRO A 41 -7.69 -6.40 -6.04
CA PRO A 41 -7.03 -5.79 -7.17
C PRO A 41 -6.07 -6.84 -7.72
N THR A 42 -6.36 -7.34 -8.92
CA THR A 42 -5.32 -7.94 -9.74
C THR A 42 -4.46 -6.77 -10.16
N ASP A 43 -3.43 -6.48 -9.37
CA ASP A 43 -2.34 -5.58 -9.77
C ASP A 43 -1.57 -6.24 -10.92
N ALA A 44 -2.12 -6.10 -12.13
CA ALA A 44 -1.37 -6.21 -13.35
C ALA A 44 -0.66 -4.86 -13.55
N GLY A 45 0.45 -4.69 -12.83
CA GLY A 45 1.24 -3.46 -12.83
C GLY A 45 2.70 -3.75 -12.56
N GLY A 46 3.38 -4.30 -13.58
CA GLY A 46 4.83 -4.23 -13.80
C GLY A 46 5.72 -4.36 -12.57
N GLY A 47 6.18 -5.58 -12.29
CA GLY A 47 7.21 -5.85 -11.30
C GLY A 47 8.48 -5.03 -11.53
N GLY A 48 8.66 -3.99 -10.71
CA GLY A 48 9.97 -3.50 -10.31
C GLY A 48 10.40 -4.32 -9.10
N ALA A 49 11.44 -5.14 -9.25
CA ALA A 49 11.86 -6.18 -8.30
C ALA A 49 12.46 -5.68 -6.97
N GLY A 50 12.14 -4.45 -6.54
CA GLY A 50 12.72 -3.80 -5.36
C GLY A 50 11.72 -3.55 -4.23
N SER A 51 10.65 -2.79 -4.54
CA SER A 51 9.71 -2.28 -3.54
C SER A 51 8.63 -3.25 -3.08
N GLY A 52 8.26 -4.24 -3.91
CA GLY A 52 7.19 -5.18 -3.60
C GLY A 52 7.41 -5.99 -2.31
N ASN A 53 8.67 -6.15 -1.89
CA ASN A 53 9.02 -6.87 -0.66
C ASN A 53 8.81 -6.01 0.60
N MET A 54 8.83 -4.69 0.48
CA MET A 54 8.70 -3.74 1.61
C MET A 54 7.28 -3.20 1.79
N GLU A 55 6.39 -3.46 0.84
CA GLU A 55 5.00 -3.05 0.88
C GLU A 55 4.33 -3.39 2.22
N GLY A 56 3.68 -2.40 2.85
CA GLY A 56 2.93 -2.57 4.08
C GLY A 56 3.25 -1.56 5.18
N ALA A 57 2.62 -1.77 6.34
CA ALA A 57 2.87 -0.99 7.55
C ALA A 57 3.82 -1.75 8.48
N TRP A 58 4.77 -1.03 9.07
CA TRP A 58 5.82 -1.55 9.91
C TRP A 58 5.93 -0.68 11.16
N SER A 59 6.07 -1.30 12.32
CA SER A 59 6.13 -0.58 13.60
C SER A 59 7.15 -1.20 14.52
N GLY A 60 7.79 -0.38 15.35
CA GLY A 60 8.78 -0.82 16.32
C GLY A 60 9.10 0.26 17.34
N LYS A 61 10.17 0.00 18.10
CA LYS A 61 10.74 0.99 19.01
C LYS A 61 12.25 1.04 18.87
N THR A 62 12.79 2.24 18.87
CA THR A 62 14.23 2.52 18.90
C THR A 62 14.48 3.44 20.08
N ASP A 63 15.40 3.07 20.97
CA ASP A 63 15.70 3.79 22.22
C ASP A 63 14.45 4.13 23.06
N GLY A 64 13.49 3.21 23.07
CA GLY A 64 12.22 3.33 23.80
C GLY A 64 11.15 4.21 23.14
N LYS A 65 11.46 4.85 22.01
CA LYS A 65 10.55 5.71 21.24
C LYS A 65 9.93 4.95 20.07
N SER A 66 8.67 5.25 19.74
CA SER A 66 7.96 4.58 18.65
C SER A 66 8.49 5.01 17.29
N VAL A 67 8.56 4.05 16.38
CA VAL A 67 8.91 4.25 14.97
C VAL A 67 7.88 3.52 14.13
N ASP A 68 7.21 4.24 13.24
CA ASP A 68 6.21 3.72 12.33
C ASP A 68 6.59 4.07 10.89
N LEU A 69 6.53 3.07 10.00
CA LEU A 69 6.84 3.19 8.58
C LEU A 69 5.68 2.58 7.78
N ALA A 70 5.17 3.31 6.80
CA ALA A 70 4.26 2.79 5.79
C ALA A 70 4.90 2.87 4.42
N VAL A 71 4.84 1.79 3.65
CA VAL A 71 5.33 1.72 2.27
C VAL A 71 4.19 1.32 1.35
N THR A 72 3.98 2.12 0.29
CA THR A 72 3.01 1.84 -0.77
C THR A 72 3.60 2.08 -2.15
N GLY A 73 3.74 1.02 -2.94
CA GLY A 73 4.53 1.02 -4.16
C GLY A 73 5.96 1.44 -3.83
N THR A 74 6.46 2.50 -4.45
CA THR A 74 7.75 3.10 -4.09
C THR A 74 7.65 4.16 -3.01
N LYS A 75 6.45 4.59 -2.61
CA LYS A 75 6.28 5.71 -1.65
C LYS A 75 6.42 5.23 -0.22
N ALA A 76 7.02 6.05 0.62
CA ALA A 76 7.26 5.77 2.02
C ALA A 76 6.90 6.97 2.89
N VAL A 77 6.28 6.69 4.04
CA VAL A 77 6.06 7.67 5.11
C VAL A 77 6.51 7.08 6.43
N LEU A 78 7.33 7.84 7.15
CA LEU A 78 7.91 7.48 8.43
C LEU A 78 7.50 8.51 9.47
N ILE A 79 6.99 8.03 10.61
CA ILE A 79 6.82 8.83 11.83
C ILE A 79 7.76 8.27 12.89
N ALA A 80 8.68 9.09 13.39
CA ALA A 80 9.61 8.66 14.42
C ALA A 80 10.04 9.85 15.27
N ASP A 81 10.07 9.67 16.59
CA ASP A 81 10.50 10.71 17.55
C ASP A 81 9.75 12.05 17.46
N GLY A 82 8.54 12.03 16.89
CA GLY A 82 7.72 13.23 16.64
C GLY A 82 7.99 13.89 15.28
N HIS A 83 8.94 13.37 14.50
CA HIS A 83 9.26 13.82 13.16
C HIS A 83 8.44 13.04 12.13
N ALA A 84 7.84 13.75 11.16
CA ALA A 84 7.14 13.17 10.04
C ALA A 84 7.96 13.33 8.76
N CYS A 85 8.35 12.21 8.16
CA CYS A 85 9.22 12.16 6.99
C CYS A 85 8.54 11.40 5.86
N THR A 86 8.63 11.94 4.64
CA THR A 86 8.01 11.37 3.44
C THR A 86 9.03 11.23 2.33
N GLY A 87 8.89 10.20 1.50
CA GLY A 87 9.77 10.01 0.36
C GLY A 87 9.51 8.68 -0.32
N GLU A 88 10.59 7.96 -0.64
CA GLU A 88 10.50 6.74 -1.43
C GLU A 88 11.55 5.70 -1.12
N VAL A 89 11.23 4.46 -1.48
CA VAL A 89 12.17 3.35 -1.58
C VAL A 89 12.86 3.45 -2.93
N ALA A 90 14.17 3.72 -2.90
CA ALA A 90 15.05 3.77 -4.05
C ALA A 90 15.88 2.50 -4.16
N GLU A 91 16.15 2.06 -5.38
CA GLU A 91 17.01 0.90 -5.66
C GLU A 91 18.37 1.39 -6.19
N MET A 92 19.41 1.32 -5.36
CA MET A 92 20.79 1.68 -5.75
C MET A 92 21.74 0.53 -5.39
N GLY A 93 21.48 -0.65 -5.98
CA GLY A 93 22.19 -1.90 -5.68
C GLY A 93 21.66 -2.63 -4.44
N LYS A 94 21.16 -1.89 -3.45
CA LYS A 94 20.29 -2.38 -2.37
C LYS A 94 19.08 -1.44 -2.24
N PRO A 95 17.94 -1.92 -1.73
CA PRO A 95 16.83 -1.06 -1.36
C PRO A 95 17.25 -0.07 -0.27
N MET A 96 16.88 1.19 -0.45
CA MET A 96 17.17 2.28 0.48
C MET A 96 15.95 3.19 0.61
N LEU A 97 15.75 3.78 1.79
CA LEU A 97 14.78 4.84 2.01
C LEU A 97 15.45 6.20 1.81
N SER A 98 14.89 6.99 0.91
CA SER A 98 15.24 8.40 0.71
C SER A 98 14.03 9.24 1.11
N LEU A 99 14.12 9.89 2.28
CA LEU A 99 13.03 10.61 2.92
C LEU A 99 13.41 12.08 3.18
N LYS A 100 12.38 12.91 3.32
CA LYS A 100 12.48 14.29 3.77
C LYS A 100 11.51 14.55 4.89
N CYS A 101 12.01 15.06 6.01
CA CYS A 101 11.21 15.43 7.16
C CYS A 101 10.62 16.83 7.02
N ALA A 102 9.36 17.00 7.40
CA ALA A 102 8.62 18.26 7.26
C ALA A 102 9.23 19.42 8.07
N ASP A 103 9.91 19.09 9.16
CA ASP A 103 10.60 20.02 10.07
C ASP A 103 12.09 20.18 9.77
N GLY A 104 12.61 19.51 8.74
CA GLY A 104 14.02 19.55 8.38
C GLY A 104 14.94 18.67 9.21
N ASN A 105 14.42 17.83 10.13
CA ASN A 105 15.23 16.81 10.81
C ASN A 105 15.89 15.86 9.77
N THR A 106 17.12 15.41 10.07
CA THR A 106 17.93 14.57 9.17
C THR A 106 18.28 13.20 9.74
N ASP A 107 17.80 12.84 10.92
CA ASP A 107 18.21 11.61 11.62
C ASP A 107 17.72 10.35 10.89
N ARG A 108 16.61 10.46 10.14
CA ARG A 108 16.00 9.36 9.38
C ARG A 108 15.65 9.76 7.94
N THR A 109 16.57 10.42 7.24
CA THR A 109 16.37 10.83 5.84
C THR A 109 17.01 9.89 4.82
N MET A 110 18.08 9.19 5.18
CA MET A 110 18.74 8.22 4.31
C MET A 110 18.97 6.91 5.07
N GLY A 111 18.26 5.85 4.67
CA GLY A 111 18.23 4.57 5.38
C GLY A 111 18.53 3.39 4.46
N THR A 112 19.51 2.59 4.80
CA THR A 112 19.80 1.34 4.09
C THR A 112 18.99 0.20 4.67
N ILE A 113 18.35 -0.60 3.82
CA ILE A 113 17.65 -1.81 4.26
C ILE A 113 18.67 -2.93 4.41
N GLU A 114 18.97 -3.30 5.66
CA GLU A 114 19.91 -4.36 5.96
C GLU A 114 19.29 -5.74 5.76
N SER A 115 18.03 -5.90 6.20
CA SER A 115 17.29 -7.15 6.05
C SER A 115 15.79 -6.90 6.02
N ASN A 116 15.10 -7.75 5.27
CA ASN A 116 13.64 -7.80 5.19
C ASN A 116 13.23 -9.26 4.95
N ASP A 117 12.58 -9.88 5.93
CA ASP A 117 12.07 -11.25 5.83
C ASP A 117 10.53 -11.31 5.61
N GLY A 118 9.90 -10.15 5.36
CA GLY A 118 8.46 -10.01 5.22
C GLY A 118 7.69 -9.92 6.54
N LYS A 119 8.35 -10.09 7.70
CA LYS A 119 7.80 -9.92 9.05
C LYS A 119 8.60 -8.93 9.88
N THR A 120 9.91 -8.87 9.66
CA THR A 120 10.87 -8.02 10.32
C THR A 120 11.61 -7.23 9.26
N LEU A 121 11.77 -5.94 9.51
CA LEU A 121 12.50 -5.01 8.67
C LEU A 121 13.57 -4.32 9.51
N VAL A 122 14.82 -4.37 9.06
CA VAL A 122 15.95 -3.72 9.72
C VAL A 122 16.51 -2.63 8.81
N ILE A 123 16.57 -1.42 9.35
CA ILE A 123 16.98 -0.20 8.65
C ILE A 123 18.14 0.42 9.41
N SER A 124 19.23 0.72 8.71
CA SER A 124 20.35 1.50 9.26
C SER A 124 20.39 2.86 8.61
N TRP A 125 20.32 3.91 9.41
CA TRP A 125 20.30 5.29 8.97
C TRP A 125 21.71 5.88 8.91
N ASP A 126 21.96 6.74 7.94
CA ASP A 126 23.27 7.39 7.77
C ASP A 126 23.65 8.26 8.97
N ALA A 127 22.67 8.79 9.70
CA ALA A 127 22.87 9.54 10.94
C ALA A 127 23.23 8.66 12.15
N GLY A 128 23.26 7.32 11.99
CA GLY A 128 23.72 6.36 12.98
C GLY A 128 22.62 5.61 13.75
N ALA A 129 21.35 6.01 13.60
CA ALA A 129 20.24 5.26 14.18
C ALA A 129 20.04 3.91 13.48
N LYS A 130 19.53 2.91 14.21
CA LYS A 130 19.16 1.60 13.66
C LYS A 130 17.79 1.20 14.15
N ASP A 131 16.87 1.03 13.21
CA ASP A 131 15.49 0.65 13.51
C ASP A 131 15.28 -0.84 13.17
N THR A 132 14.61 -1.54 14.09
CA THR A 132 14.09 -2.89 13.86
C THR A 132 12.58 -2.85 14.00
N LEU A 133 11.88 -3.03 12.88
CA LEU A 133 10.45 -2.88 12.76
C LEU A 133 9.79 -4.23 12.46
N THR A 134 8.57 -4.41 12.93
CA THR A 134 7.76 -5.60 12.68
C THR A 134 6.59 -5.22 11.78
N LYS A 135 6.27 -6.08 10.81
CA LYS A 135 5.15 -5.88 9.90
C LYS A 135 3.84 -6.00 10.68
N SER A 136 2.98 -5.01 10.51
CA SER A 136 1.63 -5.03 11.07
C SER A 136 0.81 -6.13 10.42
N ALA A 137 0.12 -6.94 11.23
CA ALA A 137 -0.70 -8.07 10.77
C ALA A 137 -1.89 -7.64 9.90
N THR A 138 -2.30 -6.39 10.02
CA THR A 138 -3.30 -5.77 9.17
C THR A 138 -2.54 -4.91 8.19
N GLY A 139 -2.71 -5.13 6.88
CA GLY A 139 -2.31 -4.17 5.83
C GLY A 139 -3.07 -2.84 5.91
N LYS A 140 -3.47 -2.42 7.12
CA LYS A 140 -4.01 -1.13 7.43
C LYS A 140 -2.84 -0.18 7.60
N LEU A 141 -2.85 0.83 6.75
CA LEU A 141 -2.11 2.06 6.94
C LEU A 141 -2.31 2.56 8.39
N PRO A 142 -1.26 3.04 9.09
CA PRO A 142 -1.42 3.70 10.38
C PRO A 142 -2.49 4.81 10.27
N GLU A 143 -3.44 4.82 11.21
CA GLU A 143 -4.43 5.90 11.25
C GLU A 143 -3.71 7.21 11.60
N GLY A 144 -3.89 8.25 10.77
CA GLY A 144 -3.23 9.55 10.97
C GLY A 144 -2.26 9.97 9.87
N LEU A 145 -2.13 9.20 8.78
CA LEU A 145 -1.41 9.67 7.60
C LEU A 145 -2.12 10.87 6.96
N PRO A 146 -1.40 11.96 6.66
CA PRO A 146 -1.99 13.11 5.98
C PRO A 146 -2.45 12.68 4.59
N THR A 147 -3.77 12.59 4.40
CA THR A 147 -4.40 12.26 3.11
C THR A 147 -4.45 13.44 2.14
N GLY A 148 -3.92 14.60 2.55
CA GLY A 148 -3.81 15.78 1.71
C GLY A 148 -2.56 15.72 0.83
N MET A 149 -2.73 15.59 -0.48
CA MET A 149 -1.69 16.02 -1.42
C MET A 149 -1.41 17.51 -1.15
N PRO A 150 -0.14 17.98 -1.15
CA PRO A 150 0.14 19.40 -1.00
C PRO A 150 -0.54 20.18 -2.14
N THR A 151 -1.58 20.94 -1.81
CA THR A 151 -2.39 21.75 -2.75
C THR A 151 -1.68 23.04 -3.17
N GLY A 152 -0.36 22.98 -3.35
CA GLY A 152 0.49 24.12 -3.62
C GLY A 152 1.32 23.95 -4.90
N ILE A 153 0.77 23.35 -5.95
CA ILE A 153 1.38 23.46 -7.29
C ILE A 153 1.06 24.87 -7.78
N PRO A 154 2.03 25.80 -7.88
CA PRO A 154 1.78 27.06 -8.56
C PRO A 154 1.48 26.73 -10.03
N THR A 155 0.24 27.00 -10.45
CA THR A 155 -0.14 27.01 -11.86
C THR A 155 0.63 28.14 -12.56
N PRO A 156 1.29 27.90 -13.71
CA PRO A 156 1.96 28.94 -14.48
C PRO A 156 1.00 29.98 -15.05
#